data_AF-A0A936E778-F1
#
_entry.id   AF-A0A936E778-F1
#
_cell.length_a   1.000
_cell.length_b   1.000
_cell.length_c   1.000
_cell.angle_alpha   90.00
_cell.angle_beta   90.00
_cell.angle_gamma   90.00
#
_symmetry.space_group_name_H-M   'P 1'
#
loop_
_entity.id
_entity.type
_entity.pdbx_description
1 polymer ?
#
loop_
_entity_poly.entity_id
_entity_poly.type
_entity_poly.pdbx_seq_one_letter_code
_entity_poly.pdbx_strand_id
1 'polypeptide(L)'
;MELNMTGMVLHIPFPKSLYDDIVRFSDGKLNPAVLAENLIVAWIERDLEFGEGDYWGERIEEVAEVYAPHLINRWESERASSVTQTMPRPLIWKKVEVPSGSEVRMAYDGMHHYAEVRDGKIVENGNRYTPSEWASKVANGTSRNAWRDLWFRKPLSKNWDLADDLRKRAAGELKIAI
;
A
#
# COMPACT_ATOMS: atom_id res chain seq x y z
N MET A 1 45.32 -29.68 -10.85
CA MET A 1 44.81 -28.41 -10.30
C MET A 1 43.96 -27.82 -11.41
N GLU A 2 42.67 -28.13 -11.39
CA GLU A 2 41.78 -27.81 -12.50
C GLU A 2 41.51 -26.30 -12.55
N LEU A 3 41.98 -25.67 -13.63
CA LEU A 3 41.68 -24.30 -13.98
C LEU A 3 40.29 -24.28 -14.60
N ASN A 4 39.30 -23.82 -13.83
CA ASN A 4 37.95 -23.64 -14.32
C ASN A 4 37.90 -22.38 -15.18
N MET A 5 37.95 -22.53 -16.51
CA MET A 5 37.74 -21.45 -17.47
C MET A 5 36.31 -21.45 -17.98
N THR A 6 35.47 -20.52 -17.48
CA THR A 6 34.36 -19.88 -18.23
C THR A 6 33.74 -18.75 -17.42
N GLY A 7 34.51 -17.67 -17.22
CA GLY A 7 33.95 -16.36 -16.83
C GLY A 7 34.42 -15.36 -17.87
N MET A 8 33.52 -14.87 -18.72
CA MET A 8 33.87 -13.82 -19.67
C MET A 8 34.16 -12.54 -18.88
N VAL A 9 35.44 -12.20 -18.71
CA VAL A 9 35.86 -11.02 -17.93
C VAL A 9 35.62 -9.77 -18.79
N LEU A 10 34.62 -8.98 -18.41
CA LEU A 10 34.34 -7.69 -19.03
C LEU A 10 35.13 -6.59 -18.30
N HIS A 11 35.93 -5.83 -19.05
CA HIS A 11 36.64 -4.66 -18.51
C HIS A 11 35.81 -3.39 -18.76
N ILE A 12 35.34 -2.78 -17.67
CA ILE A 12 34.63 -1.50 -17.72
C ILE A 12 35.61 -0.39 -17.33
N PRO A 13 35.91 0.59 -18.20
CA PRO A 13 36.81 1.68 -17.85
C PRO A 13 36.17 2.56 -16.77
N PHE A 14 36.91 2.81 -15.71
CA PHE A 14 36.51 3.72 -14.63
C PHE A 14 37.75 4.51 -14.13
N PRO A 15 37.59 5.71 -13.56
CA PRO A 15 38.72 6.48 -13.06
C PRO A 15 39.42 5.79 -11.88
N LYS A 16 40.72 5.48 -12.00
CA LYS A 16 41.49 4.79 -10.95
C LYS A 16 41.29 5.39 -9.54
N SER A 17 41.28 6.72 -9.44
CA SER A 17 41.06 7.43 -8.18
C SER A 17 39.75 7.06 -7.49
N LEU A 18 38.67 6.86 -8.25
CA LEU A 18 37.37 6.48 -7.69
C LEU A 18 37.39 5.07 -7.07
N TYR A 19 38.10 4.12 -7.67
CA TYR A 19 38.26 2.79 -7.07
C TYR A 19 39.10 2.85 -5.81
N ASP A 20 40.22 3.56 -5.87
CA ASP A 20 41.08 3.76 -4.70
C ASP A 20 40.26 4.40 -3.57
N ASP A 21 39.40 5.37 -3.87
CA ASP A 21 38.51 6.02 -2.91
C ASP A 21 37.42 5.07 -2.36
N ILE A 22 36.75 4.27 -3.21
CA ILE A 22 35.76 3.29 -2.75
C ILE A 22 36.40 2.30 -1.77
N VAL A 23 37.57 1.77 -2.12
CA VAL A 23 38.30 0.82 -1.25
C VAL A 23 38.76 1.53 0.02
N ARG A 24 39.35 2.73 -0.10
CA ARG A 24 39.90 3.47 1.05
C ARG A 24 38.81 3.90 2.03
N PHE A 25 37.76 4.55 1.56
CA PHE A 25 36.71 5.09 2.43
C PHE A 25 35.76 4.03 2.97
N SER A 26 35.76 2.82 2.40
CA SER A 26 35.06 1.66 2.97
C SER A 26 35.91 0.83 3.93
N ASP A 27 37.16 1.22 4.21
CA ASP A 27 38.14 0.41 4.94
C ASP A 27 38.34 -0.98 4.32
N GLY A 28 38.24 -1.09 2.99
CA GLY A 28 38.32 -2.35 2.25
C GLY A 28 37.09 -3.25 2.38
N LYS A 29 36.01 -2.81 3.03
CA LYS A 29 34.78 -3.60 3.20
C LYS A 29 33.97 -3.72 1.91
N LEU A 30 34.15 -2.79 0.97
CA LEU A 30 33.48 -2.84 -0.34
C LEU A 30 34.45 -3.32 -1.41
N ASN A 31 33.99 -4.32 -2.18
CA ASN A 31 34.60 -4.70 -3.44
C ASN A 31 33.87 -3.96 -4.58
N PRO A 32 34.54 -3.11 -5.37
CA PRO A 32 33.90 -2.35 -6.45
C PRO A 32 33.15 -3.19 -7.49
N ALA A 33 33.59 -4.42 -7.78
CA ALA A 33 32.89 -5.32 -8.69
C ALA A 33 31.55 -5.78 -8.11
N VAL A 34 31.56 -6.20 -6.83
CA VAL A 34 30.34 -6.59 -6.10
C VAL A 34 29.41 -5.39 -5.92
N LEU A 35 29.97 -4.19 -5.69
CA LEU A 35 29.18 -2.97 -5.63
C LEU A 35 28.46 -2.70 -6.96
N ALA A 36 29.15 -2.84 -8.10
CA ALA A 36 28.53 -2.66 -9.41
C ALA A 36 27.41 -3.66 -9.66
N GLU A 37 27.63 -4.93 -9.31
CA GLU A 37 26.60 -5.97 -9.40
C GLU A 37 25.37 -5.62 -8.55
N ASN A 38 25.58 -5.26 -7.28
CA ASN A 38 24.51 -4.87 -6.37
C ASN A 38 23.74 -3.64 -6.86
N LEU A 39 24.41 -2.66 -7.47
CA LEU A 39 23.75 -1.49 -8.04
C LEU A 39 22.85 -1.86 -9.22
N ILE A 40 23.30 -2.78 -10.08
CA ILE A 40 22.48 -3.27 -11.20
C ILE A 40 21.25 -4.01 -10.68
N VAL A 41 21.41 -4.89 -9.68
CA VAL A 41 20.29 -5.60 -9.06
C VAL A 41 19.31 -4.63 -8.40
N ALA A 42 19.80 -3.63 -7.67
CA ALA A 42 18.96 -2.61 -7.04
C ALA A 42 18.20 -1.75 -8.07
N TRP A 43 18.80 -1.48 -9.24
CA TRP A 43 18.10 -0.82 -10.33
C TRP A 43 17.00 -1.70 -10.91
N ILE A 44 17.26 -3.00 -11.11
CA ILE A 44 16.24 -3.95 -11.59
C ILE A 44 15.07 -4.01 -10.59
N GLU A 45 15.36 -4.12 -9.29
CA GLU A 45 14.36 -4.16 -8.23
C GLU A 45 13.45 -2.93 -8.25
N ARG A 46 14.06 -1.74 -8.27
CA ARG A 46 13.31 -0.48 -8.31
C ARG A 46 12.45 -0.36 -9.56
N ASP A 47 12.97 -0.80 -10.70
CA ASP A 47 12.27 -0.70 -11.98
C ASP A 47 11.06 -1.66 -12.03
N LEU A 48 11.20 -2.88 -11.50
CA LEU A 48 10.07 -3.80 -11.30
C LEU A 48 9.02 -3.26 -10.33
N GLU A 49 9.44 -2.59 -9.26
CA GLU A 49 8.53 -2.13 -8.20
C GLU A 49 7.73 -0.88 -8.61
N PHE A 50 8.39 0.09 -9.25
CA PHE A 50 7.80 1.41 -9.50
C PHE A 50 7.52 1.69 -10.98
N GLY A 51 8.07 0.90 -11.92
CA GLY A 51 7.90 1.13 -13.36
C GLY A 51 8.49 2.45 -13.86
N GLU A 52 9.47 3.00 -13.14
CA GLU A 52 10.09 4.31 -13.39
C GLU A 52 11.46 4.23 -14.08
N GLY A 53 11.83 3.11 -14.69
CA GLY A 53 13.17 2.94 -15.24
C GLY A 53 13.39 3.57 -16.60
N ASP A 54 14.41 4.43 -16.64
CA ASP A 54 14.92 5.03 -17.87
C ASP A 54 15.69 4.06 -18.78
N TYR A 55 16.08 2.87 -18.28
CA TYR A 55 17.07 2.00 -18.93
C TYR A 55 16.53 0.72 -19.56
N TRP A 56 15.57 0.05 -18.91
CA TRP A 56 15.08 -1.28 -19.35
C TRP A 56 13.63 -1.25 -19.85
N GLY A 57 12.83 -0.28 -19.41
CA GLY A 57 11.48 -0.02 -19.92
C GLY A 57 10.61 -1.28 -19.96
N GLU A 58 9.94 -1.53 -21.08
CA GLU A 58 9.05 -2.70 -21.27
C GLU A 58 9.77 -4.06 -21.14
N ARG A 59 11.11 -4.10 -21.19
CA ARG A 59 11.90 -5.34 -21.13
C ARG A 59 12.39 -5.68 -19.73
N ILE A 60 11.97 -4.94 -18.70
CA ILE A 60 12.48 -5.14 -17.35
C ILE A 60 12.23 -6.55 -16.80
N GLU A 61 11.08 -7.16 -17.14
CA GLU A 61 10.74 -8.52 -16.71
C GLU A 61 11.72 -9.55 -17.31
N GLU A 62 12.01 -9.45 -18.62
CA GLU A 62 13.01 -10.31 -19.30
C GLU A 62 14.41 -10.17 -18.68
N VAL A 63 14.81 -8.93 -18.34
CA VAL A 63 16.10 -8.65 -17.71
C VAL A 63 16.15 -9.26 -16.30
N ALA A 64 15.07 -9.11 -15.53
CA ALA A 64 14.97 -9.66 -14.18
C ALA A 64 14.97 -11.19 -14.17
N GLU A 65 14.30 -11.85 -15.12
CA GLU A 65 14.33 -13.30 -15.24
C GLU A 65 15.76 -13.84 -15.40
N VAL A 66 16.58 -13.17 -16.20
CA VAL A 66 17.95 -13.61 -16.49
C VAL A 66 18.91 -13.28 -15.34
N TYR A 67 18.84 -12.07 -14.80
CA TYR A 67 19.88 -11.55 -13.90
C TYR A 67 19.46 -11.47 -12.44
N ALA A 68 18.16 -11.48 -12.14
CA ALA A 68 17.63 -11.40 -10.77
C ALA A 68 16.36 -12.25 -10.58
N PRO A 69 16.41 -13.57 -10.83
CA PRO A 69 15.22 -14.43 -10.80
C PRO A 69 14.56 -14.52 -9.41
N HIS A 70 15.28 -14.20 -8.34
CA HIS A 70 14.69 -14.09 -7.01
C HIS A 70 13.77 -12.88 -6.87
N LEU A 71 14.05 -11.77 -7.56
CA LEU A 71 13.21 -10.58 -7.57
C LEU A 71 11.92 -10.82 -8.36
N ILE A 72 11.99 -11.44 -9.55
CA ILE A 72 10.78 -11.74 -10.34
C ILE A 72 9.87 -12.71 -9.58
N ASN A 73 10.41 -13.76 -8.97
CA ASN A 73 9.63 -14.71 -8.16
C ASN A 73 8.96 -14.02 -6.95
N ARG A 74 9.69 -13.14 -6.24
CA ARG A 74 9.14 -12.37 -5.11
C ARG A 74 8.02 -11.46 -5.61
N TRP A 75 8.27 -10.70 -6.67
CA TRP A 75 7.32 -9.76 -7.24
C TRP A 75 6.06 -10.45 -7.80
N GLU A 76 6.20 -11.60 -8.47
CA GLU A 76 5.08 -12.43 -8.91
C GLU A 76 4.28 -12.98 -7.73
N SER A 77 4.96 -13.42 -6.66
CA SER A 77 4.28 -13.89 -5.45
C SER A 77 3.52 -12.77 -4.74
N GLU A 78 4.08 -11.56 -4.72
CA GLU A 78 3.45 -10.34 -4.19
C GLU A 78 2.29 -9.90 -5.07
N ARG A 79 2.42 -9.96 -6.40
CA ARG A 79 1.33 -9.73 -7.37
C ARG A 79 0.22 -10.75 -7.26
N ALA A 80 0.54 -12.03 -7.13
CA ALA A 80 -0.45 -13.09 -6.92
C ALA A 80 -1.17 -12.92 -5.57
N SER A 81 -0.44 -12.49 -4.53
CA SER A 81 -0.98 -12.14 -3.22
C SER A 81 -1.82 -10.85 -3.25
N SER A 82 -1.48 -9.89 -4.11
CA SER A 82 -2.24 -8.66 -4.29
C SER A 82 -3.47 -8.85 -5.18
N VAL A 83 -3.43 -9.77 -6.16
CA VAL A 83 -4.62 -10.20 -6.92
C VAL A 83 -5.61 -10.98 -6.04
N THR A 84 -5.13 -11.65 -4.99
CA THR A 84 -5.99 -12.23 -3.94
C THR A 84 -6.40 -11.23 -2.86
N GLN A 85 -5.69 -10.10 -2.69
CA GLN A 85 -6.24 -8.90 -2.05
C GLN A 85 -7.23 -8.22 -2.99
N THR A 86 -8.49 -8.64 -2.90
CA THR A 86 -9.59 -7.80 -3.36
C THR A 86 -9.37 -6.39 -2.81
N MET A 87 -9.21 -5.38 -3.67
CA MET A 87 -9.14 -3.97 -3.27
C MET A 87 -10.17 -3.75 -2.14
N PRO A 88 -9.75 -3.28 -0.95
CA PRO A 88 -10.57 -3.36 0.25
C PRO A 88 -11.87 -2.58 0.00
N ARG A 89 -12.99 -3.31 -0.04
CA ARG A 89 -14.23 -2.80 -0.65
C ARG A 89 -14.80 -1.66 0.19
N PRO A 90 -15.25 -0.55 -0.42
CA PRO A 90 -15.90 0.51 0.33
C PRO A 90 -17.25 0.02 0.89
N LEU A 91 -17.65 0.61 2.02
CA LEU A 91 -19.03 0.49 2.51
C LEU A 91 -19.93 1.33 1.62
N ILE A 92 -20.81 0.66 0.88
CA ILE A 92 -21.84 1.29 0.06
C ILE A 92 -23.14 1.34 0.87
N TRP A 93 -23.58 2.54 1.22
CA TRP A 93 -24.83 2.78 1.92
C TRP A 93 -25.74 3.69 1.10
N LYS A 94 -26.63 3.06 0.32
CA LYS A 94 -27.43 3.72 -0.71
C LYS A 94 -26.51 4.42 -1.73
N LYS A 95 -26.52 5.76 -1.77
CA LYS A 95 -25.66 6.58 -2.65
C LYS A 95 -24.37 7.03 -1.96
N VAL A 96 -24.21 6.76 -0.67
CA VAL A 96 -23.01 7.14 0.10
C VAL A 96 -21.99 6.02 -0.02
N GLU A 97 -20.79 6.39 -0.44
CA GLU A 97 -19.63 5.50 -0.46
C GLU A 97 -18.65 5.94 0.62
N VAL A 98 -18.29 5.01 1.50
CA VAL A 98 -17.29 5.22 2.55
C VAL A 98 -16.10 4.29 2.28
N PRO A 99 -14.89 4.83 2.05
CA PRO A 99 -13.70 4.01 1.78
C PRO A 99 -13.43 3.00 2.89
N SER A 100 -12.93 1.82 2.53
CA SER A 100 -12.38 0.89 3.51
C SER A 100 -11.19 1.52 4.24
N GLY A 101 -11.00 1.17 5.52
CA GLY A 101 -10.08 1.83 6.44
C GLY A 101 -10.62 3.12 7.05
N SER A 102 -11.83 3.57 6.69
CA SER A 102 -12.47 4.70 7.37
C SER A 102 -12.85 4.31 8.80
N GLU A 103 -12.65 5.20 9.76
CA GLU A 103 -13.16 5.00 11.11
C GLU A 103 -14.62 5.45 11.20
N VAL A 104 -15.38 4.76 12.03
CA VAL A 104 -16.76 5.09 12.39
C VAL A 104 -16.81 5.39 13.87
N ARG A 105 -17.56 6.42 14.25
CA ARG A 105 -17.88 6.67 15.66
C ARG A 105 -19.35 6.99 15.87
N MET A 106 -19.82 6.72 17.09
CA MET A 106 -21.12 7.15 17.58
C MET A 106 -20.98 7.59 19.04
N ALA A 107 -21.62 8.70 19.40
CA ALA A 107 -21.74 9.11 20.79
C ALA A 107 -23.02 8.51 21.39
N TYR A 108 -22.89 7.79 22.51
CA TYR A 108 -24.03 7.23 23.23
C TYR A 108 -23.69 7.13 24.72
N ASP A 109 -24.67 7.46 25.58
CA ASP A 109 -24.53 7.42 27.03
C ASP A 109 -23.26 8.12 27.57
N GLY A 110 -22.96 9.30 27.03
CA GLY A 110 -21.78 10.08 27.41
C GLY A 110 -20.43 9.53 26.92
N MET A 111 -20.41 8.42 26.18
CA MET A 111 -19.20 7.78 25.65
C MET A 111 -19.16 7.80 24.12
N HIS A 112 -17.94 7.76 23.57
CA HIS A 112 -17.72 7.55 22.14
C HIS A 112 -17.35 6.10 21.87
N HIS A 113 -18.12 5.46 21.01
CA HIS A 113 -17.86 4.12 20.51
C HIS A 113 -17.21 4.23 19.14
N TYR A 114 -16.27 3.34 18.83
CA TYR A 114 -15.47 3.35 17.61
C TYR A 114 -15.49 2.00 16.90
N ALA A 115 -15.43 2.03 15.58
CA ALA A 115 -15.30 0.88 14.70
C ALA A 115 -14.58 1.28 13.42
N GLU A 116 -14.31 0.32 12.54
CA GLU A 116 -13.63 0.54 11.26
C GLU A 116 -14.48 0.04 10.10
N VAL A 117 -14.47 0.72 8.96
CA VAL A 117 -15.02 0.19 7.72
C VAL A 117 -14.01 -0.78 7.11
N ARG A 118 -14.39 -2.05 6.98
CA ARG A 118 -13.57 -3.08 6.33
C ARG A 118 -14.43 -3.97 5.44
N ASP A 119 -13.99 -4.15 4.20
CA ASP A 119 -14.64 -5.02 3.20
C ASP A 119 -16.15 -4.80 3.11
N GLY A 120 -16.54 -3.52 2.95
CA GLY A 120 -17.92 -3.09 2.76
C GLY A 120 -18.82 -3.18 4.00
N LYS A 121 -18.26 -3.38 5.20
CA LYS A 121 -19.00 -3.47 6.47
C LYS A 121 -18.33 -2.63 7.55
N ILE A 122 -19.08 -2.31 8.60
CA ILE A 122 -18.50 -1.78 9.84
C ILE A 122 -18.02 -2.97 10.66
N VAL A 123 -16.78 -2.92 11.14
CA VAL A 123 -16.13 -3.99 11.88
C VAL A 123 -15.69 -3.48 13.24
N GLU A 124 -16.11 -4.20 14.29
CA GLU A 124 -15.74 -3.95 15.67
C GLU A 124 -15.41 -5.30 16.32
N ASN A 125 -14.19 -5.45 16.84
CA ASN A 125 -13.71 -6.70 17.47
C ASN A 125 -13.95 -7.96 16.59
N GLY A 126 -13.79 -7.82 15.28
CA GLY A 126 -13.98 -8.91 14.30
C GLY A 126 -15.43 -9.18 13.88
N ASN A 127 -16.42 -8.59 14.57
CA ASN A 127 -17.83 -8.71 14.18
C ASN A 127 -18.17 -7.70 13.08
N ARG A 128 -19.03 -8.11 12.14
CA ARG A 128 -19.40 -7.32 10.95
C ARG A 128 -20.83 -6.83 11.07
N TYR A 129 -21.04 -5.54 10.79
CA TYR A 129 -22.32 -4.86 10.95
C TYR A 129 -22.65 -4.00 9.73
N THR A 130 -23.95 -3.84 9.46
CA THR A 130 -24.47 -2.69 8.71
C THR A 130 -24.50 -1.44 9.58
N PRO A 131 -24.62 -0.23 9.01
CA PRO A 131 -24.73 1.02 9.76
C PRO A 131 -25.83 1.01 10.84
N SER A 132 -27.03 0.53 10.50
CA SER A 132 -28.15 0.48 11.45
C SER A 132 -27.94 -0.56 12.56
N GLU A 133 -27.37 -1.72 12.23
CA GLU A 133 -27.05 -2.76 13.22
C GLU A 133 -25.99 -2.28 14.20
N TRP A 134 -24.95 -1.61 13.72
CA TRP A 134 -23.90 -1.08 14.60
C TRP A 134 -24.43 0.02 15.51
N ALA A 135 -25.24 0.96 14.97
CA ALA A 135 -25.87 2.00 15.78
C ALA A 135 -26.81 1.43 16.85
N SER A 136 -27.57 0.38 16.51
CA SER A 136 -28.43 -0.32 17.47
C SER A 136 -27.61 -1.04 18.54
N LYS A 137 -26.53 -1.74 18.15
CA LYS A 137 -25.61 -2.40 19.09
C LYS A 137 -25.00 -1.40 20.06
N VAL A 138 -24.54 -0.25 19.59
CA VAL A 138 -24.00 0.82 20.44
C VAL A 138 -25.06 1.33 21.42
N ALA A 139 -26.31 1.42 20.99
CA ALA A 139 -27.45 1.83 21.81
C ALA A 139 -28.14 0.68 22.57
N ASN A 140 -27.39 -0.36 22.94
CA ASN A 140 -27.88 -1.52 23.70
C ASN A 140 -29.13 -2.19 23.10
N GLY A 141 -29.18 -2.31 21.77
CA GLY A 141 -30.28 -2.93 21.03
C GLY A 141 -31.45 -2.00 20.71
N THR A 142 -31.34 -0.71 21.06
CA THR A 142 -32.38 0.28 20.75
C THR A 142 -32.31 0.72 19.29
N SER A 143 -33.45 0.79 18.60
CA SER A 143 -33.50 1.34 17.24
C SER A 143 -33.05 2.80 17.21
N ARG A 144 -32.04 3.09 16.40
CA ARG A 144 -31.42 4.43 16.24
C ARG A 144 -31.34 4.81 14.78
N ASN A 145 -31.39 6.12 14.53
CA ASN A 145 -31.23 6.63 13.18
C ASN A 145 -29.74 6.81 12.88
N ALA A 146 -29.14 5.79 12.27
CA ALA A 146 -27.72 5.78 11.93
C ALA A 146 -27.28 6.99 11.10
N TRP A 147 -28.15 7.60 10.28
CA TRP A 147 -27.78 8.80 9.52
C TRP A 147 -27.48 10.00 10.44
N ARG A 148 -28.18 10.09 11.57
CA ARG A 148 -28.04 11.20 12.53
C ARG A 148 -27.00 10.93 13.60
N ASP A 149 -26.72 9.67 13.87
CA ASP A 149 -25.89 9.25 15.01
C ASP A 149 -24.46 8.86 14.59
N LEU A 150 -24.25 8.39 13.35
CA LEU A 150 -22.93 7.95 12.89
C LEU A 150 -22.11 9.07 12.30
N TRP A 151 -20.82 9.05 12.62
CA TRP A 151 -19.79 9.90 12.05
C TRP A 151 -18.71 9.04 11.43
N PHE A 152 -18.19 9.47 10.29
CA PHE A 152 -17.13 8.78 9.56
C PHE A 152 -15.90 9.66 9.41
N ARG A 153 -14.71 9.06 9.52
CA ARG A 153 -13.43 9.71 9.22
C ARG A 153 -12.73 8.88 8.15
N LYS A 154 -12.51 9.48 6.98
CA LYS A 154 -11.80 8.82 5.88
C LYS A 154 -10.34 8.51 6.26
N PRO A 155 -9.71 7.49 5.65
CA PRO A 155 -8.28 7.26 5.81
C PRO A 155 -7.49 8.56 5.56
N LEU A 156 -6.51 8.84 6.41
CA LEU A 156 -5.63 10.01 6.34
C LEU A 156 -6.32 11.38 6.53
N SER A 157 -7.65 11.43 6.70
CA SER A 157 -8.37 12.67 7.03
C SER A 157 -8.30 12.95 8.54
N LYS A 158 -8.25 14.24 8.91
CA LYS A 158 -8.39 14.67 10.31
C LYS A 158 -9.84 14.96 10.70
N ASN A 159 -10.73 15.13 9.72
CA ASN A 159 -12.09 15.60 9.93
C ASN A 159 -13.07 14.44 10.04
N TRP A 160 -14.03 14.58 10.94
CA TRP A 160 -15.18 13.70 11.08
C TRP A 160 -16.37 14.28 10.32
N ASP A 161 -16.95 13.49 9.43
CA ASP A 161 -18.12 13.83 8.65
C ASP A 161 -19.35 13.12 9.23
N LEU A 162 -20.44 13.86 9.47
CA LEU A 162 -21.72 13.26 9.85
C LEU A 162 -22.28 12.45 8.68
N ALA A 163 -22.86 11.27 8.96
CA ALA A 163 -23.43 10.41 7.94
C ALA A 163 -24.53 11.10 7.11
N ASP A 164 -25.36 11.93 7.75
CA ASP A 164 -26.38 12.72 7.06
C ASP A 164 -25.78 13.74 6.08
N ASP A 165 -24.63 14.35 6.40
CA ASP A 165 -23.95 15.29 5.51
C ASP A 165 -23.31 14.58 4.31
N LEU A 166 -22.78 13.36 4.53
CA LEU A 166 -22.34 12.49 3.44
C LEU A 166 -23.52 12.14 2.52
N ARG A 167 -24.69 11.85 3.09
CA ARG A 167 -25.92 11.56 2.34
C ARG A 167 -26.37 12.74 1.48
N LYS A 168 -26.39 13.95 2.05
CA LYS A 168 -26.76 15.17 1.32
C LYS A 168 -25.75 15.51 0.22
N ARG A 169 -24.45 15.35 0.48
CA ARG A 169 -23.40 15.48 -0.56
C ARG A 169 -23.61 14.50 -1.71
N ALA A 170 -23.87 13.23 -1.40
CA ALA A 170 -24.15 12.21 -2.41
C ALA A 170 -25.46 12.45 -3.19
N ALA A 171 -26.43 13.15 -2.60
CA ALA A 171 -27.66 13.58 -3.26
C ALA A 171 -27.49 14.85 -4.12
N GLY A 172 -26.34 15.52 -4.06
CA GLY A 172 -26.11 16.81 -4.72
C GLY A 172 -26.69 18.02 -3.97
N GLU A 173 -27.15 17.83 -2.74
CA GLU A 173 -27.81 18.85 -1.91
C GLU A 173 -26.82 19.73 -1.13
N LEU A 174 -25.56 19.29 -1.01
CA LEU A 174 -24.45 20.05 -0.44
C LEU A 174 -23.35 20.22 -1.51
N LYS A 175 -23.09 21.47 -1.92
CA LYS A 175 -21.94 21.78 -2.79
C LYS A 175 -20.65 21.68 -1.96
N ILE A 176 -19.64 21.04 -2.54
CA ILE A 176 -18.30 20.98 -1.96
C ILE A 176 -17.76 22.42 -1.93
N ALA A 177 -17.49 22.95 -0.74
CA ALA A 177 -16.64 24.14 -0.62
C ALA A 177 -15.22 23.68 -0.97
N ILE A 178 -14.75 24.08 -2.15
CA ILE A 178 -13.35 23.95 -2.57
C ILE A 178 -12.57 25.10 -1.93
#